data_AF-A0A497TAL6-F1
#
_entry.id   AF-A0A497TAL6-F1
#
_cell.length_a   1.000
_cell.length_b   1.000
_cell.length_c   1.000
_cell.angle_alpha   90.00
_cell.angle_beta   90.00
_cell.angle_gamma   90.00
#
_symmetry.space_group_name_H-M   'P 1'
#
loop_
_entity.id
_entity.type
_entity.pdbx_description
1 polymer ?
#
loop_
_entity_poly.entity_id
_entity_poly.type
_entity_poly.pdbx_seq_one_letter_code
_entity_poly.pdbx_strand_id
1 'polypeptide(L)'
;MRKCFANKQHFYKAFVLTVLFLLVSVSLISVQKSTAFLIRPFANSTFSADTNLTIWDETDAGMPYADQTKYPNQNITFFANYTNSSSDPVKGSDVSCEIQFNASPYGPFNMTYNSSSSLYEYNRSFPSPGVYSWNVTCNNSQGYENLTT
;
A
#
# COMPACT_ATOMS: atom_id res chain seq x y z
N MET A 1 -41.16 54.03 -19.11
CA MET A 1 -40.31 52.90 -19.54
C MET A 1 -39.19 52.57 -18.53
N ARG A 2 -39.47 52.33 -17.23
CA ARG A 2 -38.41 52.05 -16.21
C ARG A 2 -38.57 50.74 -15.43
N LYS A 3 -39.72 50.06 -15.53
CA LYS A 3 -40.01 48.82 -14.76
C LYS A 3 -39.37 47.55 -15.32
N CYS A 4 -38.92 47.55 -16.58
CA CYS A 4 -38.34 46.36 -17.23
C CYS A 4 -36.82 46.18 -16.94
N PHE A 5 -36.09 47.26 -16.65
CA PHE A 5 -34.64 47.21 -16.38
C PHE A 5 -34.27 46.70 -14.99
N ALA A 6 -35.13 46.94 -13.98
CA ALA A 6 -34.89 46.47 -12.61
C ALA A 6 -34.91 44.94 -12.52
N ASN A 7 -35.82 44.28 -13.26
CA ASN A 7 -35.97 42.83 -13.24
C ASN A 7 -34.74 42.10 -13.81
N LYS A 8 -34.11 42.68 -14.85
CA LYS A 8 -32.88 42.13 -15.45
C LYS A 8 -31.67 42.22 -14.53
N GLN A 9 -31.56 43.30 -13.74
CA GLN A 9 -30.49 43.44 -12.75
C GLN A 9 -30.68 42.53 -11.53
N HIS A 10 -31.92 42.34 -11.07
CA HIS A 10 -32.23 41.37 -10.01
C HIS A 10 -31.94 39.93 -10.44
N PHE A 11 -32.28 39.58 -11.68
CA PHE A 11 -31.98 38.26 -12.24
C PHE A 11 -30.46 38.02 -12.37
N TYR A 12 -29.71 39.03 -12.84
CA TYR A 12 -28.25 38.94 -12.95
C TYR A 12 -27.58 38.82 -11.58
N LYS A 13 -28.02 39.60 -10.58
CA LYS A 13 -27.50 39.49 -9.20
C LYS A 13 -27.81 38.12 -8.57
N ALA A 14 -29.02 37.59 -8.78
CA ALA A 14 -29.40 36.28 -8.29
C ALA A 14 -28.58 35.16 -8.97
N PHE A 15 -28.36 35.25 -10.28
CA PHE A 15 -27.56 34.30 -11.05
C PHE A 15 -26.07 34.33 -10.65
N VAL A 16 -25.50 35.52 -10.46
CA VAL A 16 -24.10 35.64 -10.00
C VAL A 16 -23.93 35.12 -8.57
N LEU A 17 -24.90 35.35 -7.69
CA LEU A 17 -24.85 34.88 -6.30
C LEU A 17 -24.96 33.34 -6.20
N THR A 18 -25.81 32.71 -7.02
CA THR A 18 -25.93 31.24 -7.05
C THR A 18 -24.72 30.58 -7.70
N VAL A 19 -24.15 31.17 -8.76
CA VAL A 19 -22.89 30.70 -9.37
C VAL A 19 -21.73 30.83 -8.39
N LEU A 20 -21.63 31.93 -7.63
CA LEU A 20 -20.62 32.06 -6.56
C LEU A 20 -20.80 31.00 -5.47
N PHE A 21 -22.02 30.73 -5.02
CA PHE A 21 -22.30 29.71 -4.00
C PHE A 21 -21.94 28.30 -4.47
N LEU A 22 -22.26 27.96 -5.73
CA LEU A 22 -21.87 26.69 -6.33
C LEU A 22 -20.35 26.58 -6.46
N LEU A 23 -19.66 27.63 -6.92
CA LEU A 23 -18.19 27.63 -7.03
C LEU A 23 -17.51 27.50 -5.66
N VAL A 24 -18.05 28.15 -4.61
CA VAL A 24 -17.53 28.01 -3.24
C VAL A 24 -17.80 26.61 -2.67
N SER A 25 -18.92 25.96 -3.04
CA SER A 25 -19.19 24.57 -2.66
C SER A 25 -18.28 23.56 -3.38
N VAL A 26 -17.87 23.86 -4.62
CA VAL A 26 -16.88 23.05 -5.36
C VAL A 26 -15.48 23.22 -4.73
N SER A 27 -15.17 24.36 -4.13
CA SER A 27 -13.94 24.59 -3.35
C SER A 27 -13.90 23.88 -1.99
N LEU A 28 -15.01 23.28 -1.55
CA LEU A 28 -15.08 22.42 -0.35
C LEU A 28 -14.85 20.93 -0.66
N ILE A 29 -14.47 20.59 -1.89
CA ILE A 29 -13.82 19.29 -2.13
C ILE A 29 -12.54 19.33 -1.27
N SER A 30 -12.61 18.67 -0.12
CA SER A 30 -11.49 18.55 0.78
C SER A 30 -10.29 18.11 -0.07
N VAL A 31 -9.23 18.91 -0.11
CA VAL A 31 -7.92 18.34 -0.33
C VAL A 31 -7.73 17.42 0.86
N GLN A 32 -8.14 16.16 0.73
CA GLN A 32 -7.83 15.15 1.73
C GLN A 32 -6.32 15.04 1.68
N LYS A 33 -5.65 15.81 2.55
CA LYS A 33 -4.25 15.61 2.84
C LYS A 33 -4.20 14.23 3.45
N SER A 34 -3.94 13.24 2.59
CA SER A 34 -3.93 11.84 2.98
C SER A 34 -2.92 11.69 4.10
N THR A 35 -3.41 11.45 5.32
CA THR A 35 -2.61 11.02 6.46
C THR A 35 -2.37 9.51 6.42
N ALA A 36 -2.97 8.83 5.45
CA ALA A 36 -2.77 7.42 5.20
C ALA A 36 -1.39 7.17 4.60
N PHE A 37 -0.82 6.04 4.98
CA PHE A 37 0.50 5.65 4.56
C PHE A 37 0.51 5.22 3.07
N LEU A 38 1.62 5.44 2.37
CA LEU A 38 1.88 4.83 1.06
C LEU A 38 3.06 3.85 1.18
N ILE A 39 2.81 2.61 1.61
CA ILE A 39 3.86 1.58 1.66
C ILE A 39 3.92 1.00 0.26
N ARG A 40 5.12 0.89 -0.29
CA ARG A 40 5.30 0.35 -1.62
C ARG A 40 6.49 -0.59 -1.59
N PRO A 41 6.33 -1.85 -2.00
CA PRO A 41 7.49 -2.70 -2.21
C PRO A 41 8.37 -2.13 -3.34
N PHE A 42 9.66 -2.45 -3.33
CA PHE A 42 10.60 -2.00 -4.38
C PHE A 42 10.24 -2.61 -5.75
N ALA A 43 9.82 -3.87 -5.75
CA ALA A 43 9.11 -4.55 -6.82
C ALA A 43 8.06 -5.50 -6.20
N ASN A 44 7.00 -5.87 -6.92
CA ASN A 44 5.94 -6.72 -6.33
C ASN A 44 6.26 -8.21 -6.44
N SER A 45 7.06 -8.60 -7.43
CA SER A 45 7.31 -10.00 -7.72
C SER A 45 8.60 -10.22 -8.50
N THR A 46 9.34 -11.27 -8.15
CA THR A 46 10.52 -11.76 -8.85
C THR A 46 10.34 -13.25 -9.12
N PHE A 47 10.79 -13.71 -10.29
CA PHE A 47 10.60 -15.09 -10.74
C PHE A 47 11.91 -15.66 -11.27
N SER A 48 12.08 -16.96 -11.08
CA SER A 48 13.07 -17.79 -11.78
C SER A 48 12.36 -18.96 -12.47
N ALA A 49 13.11 -19.89 -13.07
CA ALA A 49 12.55 -21.07 -13.72
C ALA A 49 11.72 -21.93 -12.77
N ASP A 50 12.17 -22.07 -11.52
CA ASP A 50 11.60 -23.03 -10.55
C ASP A 50 11.02 -22.39 -9.29
N THR A 51 11.15 -21.07 -9.11
CA THR A 51 10.63 -20.34 -7.95
C THR A 51 9.99 -19.02 -8.30
N ASN A 52 9.08 -18.60 -7.43
CA ASN A 52 8.38 -17.33 -7.48
C ASN A 52 8.42 -16.69 -6.09
N LEU A 53 8.75 -15.40 -6.03
CA LEU A 53 8.63 -14.59 -4.84
C LEU A 53 7.71 -13.42 -5.15
N THR A 54 6.53 -13.38 -4.53
CA THR A 54 5.61 -12.23 -4.58
C THR A 54 5.51 -11.61 -3.19
N ILE A 55 5.60 -10.28 -3.10
CA ILE A 55 5.57 -9.54 -1.83
C ILE A 55 4.47 -8.48 -1.85
N TRP A 56 3.83 -8.30 -0.70
CA TRP A 56 2.82 -7.26 -0.47
C TRP A 56 2.69 -6.97 1.03
N ASP A 57 2.04 -5.88 1.39
CA ASP A 57 1.67 -5.60 2.78
C ASP A 57 0.15 -5.40 2.94
N GLU A 58 -0.32 -5.25 4.18
CA GLU A 58 -1.76 -5.10 4.46
C GLU A 58 -2.41 -3.91 3.75
N THR A 59 -1.65 -2.94 3.23
CA THR A 59 -2.18 -1.77 2.53
C THR A 59 -2.32 -1.95 1.02
N ASP A 60 -1.82 -3.05 0.47
CA ASP A 60 -1.91 -3.35 -0.96
C ASP A 60 -3.31 -3.86 -1.35
N ALA A 61 -3.96 -3.15 -2.26
CA ALA A 61 -5.31 -3.52 -2.72
C ALA A 61 -5.30 -4.80 -3.57
N GLY A 62 -6.28 -5.68 -3.33
CA GLY A 62 -6.47 -6.90 -4.13
C GLY A 62 -5.55 -8.08 -3.77
N MET A 63 -4.75 -7.97 -2.70
CA MET A 63 -3.91 -9.06 -2.20
C MET A 63 -4.56 -9.78 -1.01
N PRO A 64 -4.26 -11.08 -0.77
CA PRO A 64 -4.76 -11.80 0.39
C PRO A 64 -4.36 -11.12 1.71
N TYR A 65 -5.31 -11.04 2.65
CA TYR A 65 -5.14 -10.42 3.97
C TYR A 65 -4.81 -8.91 3.96
N ALA A 66 -4.96 -8.24 2.80
CA ALA A 66 -4.61 -6.85 2.60
C ALA A 66 -5.84 -5.94 2.36
N ASP A 67 -5.68 -4.87 1.59
CA ASP A 67 -6.69 -3.83 1.33
C ASP A 67 -7.18 -3.09 2.61
N GLN A 68 -6.25 -2.87 3.55
CA GLN A 68 -6.51 -2.16 4.80
C GLN A 68 -5.91 -0.75 4.78
N THR A 69 -6.65 0.20 5.35
CA THR A 69 -6.08 1.52 5.67
C THR A 69 -5.35 1.48 7.01
N LYS A 70 -4.07 1.86 7.03
CA LYS A 70 -3.22 1.91 8.22
C LYS A 70 -2.78 3.34 8.56
N TYR A 71 -2.60 3.59 9.86
CA TYR A 71 -2.21 4.88 10.44
C TYR A 71 -0.89 4.78 11.24
N PRO A 72 -0.23 5.90 11.56
CA PRO A 72 1.00 5.88 12.36
C PRO A 72 0.85 5.11 13.68
N ASN A 73 1.90 4.37 14.05
CA ASN A 73 1.99 3.47 15.20
C ASN A 73 1.07 2.23 15.15
N GLN A 74 0.20 2.08 14.14
CA GLN A 74 -0.51 0.83 13.94
C GLN A 74 0.44 -0.22 13.35
N ASN A 75 0.21 -1.47 13.72
CA ASN A 75 0.96 -2.58 13.16
C ASN A 75 0.51 -2.84 11.71
N ILE A 76 1.50 -3.00 10.84
CA ILE A 76 1.34 -3.47 9.46
C ILE A 76 2.01 -4.83 9.35
N THR A 77 1.31 -5.77 8.76
CA THR A 77 1.83 -7.09 8.38
C THR A 77 2.33 -7.03 6.94
N PHE A 78 3.55 -7.52 6.77
CA PHE A 78 4.25 -7.66 5.50
C PHE A 78 4.28 -9.14 5.14
N PHE A 79 3.95 -9.44 3.89
CA PHE A 79 3.78 -10.80 3.39
C PHE A 79 4.79 -11.09 2.28
N ALA A 80 5.35 -12.29 2.33
CA ALA A 80 6.13 -12.87 1.24
C ALA A 80 5.58 -14.27 0.90
N ASN A 81 5.20 -14.44 -0.35
CA ASN A 81 4.80 -15.70 -0.93
C ASN A 81 5.95 -16.27 -1.75
N TYR A 82 6.72 -17.16 -1.15
CA TYR A 82 7.84 -17.85 -1.79
C TYR A 82 7.44 -19.28 -2.13
N THR A 83 7.23 -19.54 -3.43
CA THR A 83 6.71 -20.80 -3.93
C THR A 83 7.60 -21.39 -5.01
N ASN A 84 7.47 -22.70 -5.22
CA ASN A 84 8.07 -23.38 -6.36
C ASN A 84 7.19 -23.28 -7.62
N SER A 85 7.64 -23.87 -8.72
CA SER A 85 6.90 -23.91 -10.00
C SER A 85 5.54 -24.62 -9.91
N SER A 86 5.32 -25.48 -8.92
CA SER A 86 4.03 -26.11 -8.62
C SER A 86 3.09 -25.25 -7.77
N SER A 87 3.51 -24.03 -7.42
CA SER A 87 2.82 -23.13 -6.48
C SER A 87 2.77 -23.63 -5.03
N ASP A 88 3.58 -24.64 -4.68
CA ASP A 88 3.73 -25.08 -3.29
C ASP A 88 4.68 -24.14 -2.54
N PRO A 89 4.41 -23.78 -1.27
CA PRO A 89 5.30 -22.95 -0.47
C PRO A 89 6.66 -23.64 -0.25
N VAL A 90 7.75 -22.94 -0.57
CA VAL A 90 9.10 -23.36 -0.21
C VAL A 90 9.31 -23.02 1.26
N LYS A 91 9.49 -24.05 2.11
CA LYS A 91 9.49 -23.93 3.57
C LYS A 91 10.34 -24.99 4.24
N GLY A 92 10.71 -24.75 5.50
CA GLY A 92 11.47 -25.68 6.34
C GLY A 92 12.49 -24.96 7.22
N SER A 93 13.28 -25.72 7.99
CA SER A 93 14.40 -25.19 8.78
C SER A 93 15.48 -24.55 7.91
N ASP A 94 15.54 -24.98 6.66
CA ASP A 94 16.59 -24.67 5.68
C ASP A 94 16.16 -23.54 4.74
N VAL A 95 15.07 -22.82 5.06
CA VAL A 95 14.51 -21.72 4.28
C VAL A 95 14.40 -20.49 5.15
N SER A 96 14.96 -19.37 4.69
CA SER A 96 14.89 -18.08 5.37
C SER A 96 14.40 -17.01 4.42
N CYS A 97 13.39 -16.25 4.82
CA CYS A 97 12.98 -15.02 4.15
C CYS A 97 13.23 -13.83 5.07
N GLU A 98 13.97 -12.86 4.57
CA GLU A 98 14.41 -11.68 5.31
C GLU A 98 13.89 -10.41 4.65
N ILE A 99 13.27 -9.53 5.45
CA ILE A 99 12.75 -8.24 5.01
C ILE A 99 13.71 -7.11 5.39
N GLN A 100 13.93 -6.18 4.47
CA GLN A 100 14.71 -4.96 4.70
C GLN A 100 13.93 -3.73 4.23
N PHE A 101 14.13 -2.61 4.93
CA PHE A 101 13.39 -1.38 4.75
C PHE A 101 14.34 -0.22 4.46
N ASN A 102 13.85 0.81 3.77
CA ASN A 102 14.54 2.08 3.58
C ASN A 102 14.45 3.04 4.79
N ALA A 103 14.02 2.54 5.96
CA ALA A 103 13.82 3.33 7.17
C ALA A 103 14.29 2.59 8.42
N SER A 104 14.90 3.33 9.36
CA SER A 104 15.43 2.76 10.60
C SER A 104 14.33 2.13 11.48
N PRO A 105 14.56 0.92 12.04
CA PRO A 105 15.74 0.09 11.80
C PRO A 105 15.69 -0.56 10.41
N TYR A 106 16.80 -0.55 9.67
CA TYR A 106 16.83 -0.89 8.24
C TYR A 106 16.70 -2.39 7.94
N GLY A 107 17.05 -3.29 8.88
CA GLY A 107 17.09 -4.74 8.64
C GLY A 107 18.43 -5.21 8.08
N PRO A 108 18.54 -6.49 7.63
CA PRO A 108 17.45 -7.44 7.43
C PRO A 108 16.82 -7.96 8.73
N PHE A 109 15.56 -8.38 8.65
CA PHE A 109 14.83 -9.05 9.73
C PHE A 109 14.19 -10.33 9.23
N ASN A 110 14.24 -11.39 10.04
CA ASN A 110 13.60 -12.66 9.69
C ASN A 110 12.08 -12.53 9.68
N MET A 111 11.47 -12.99 8.58
CA MET A 111 10.04 -13.22 8.48
C MET A 111 9.70 -14.63 9.01
N THR A 112 8.54 -14.78 9.64
CA THR A 112 8.09 -16.07 10.18
C THR A 112 7.16 -16.77 9.20
N TYR A 113 7.43 -18.03 8.84
CA TYR A 113 6.49 -18.81 8.04
C TYR A 113 5.24 -19.18 8.86
N ASN A 114 4.06 -18.86 8.33
CA ASN A 114 2.77 -19.18 8.92
C ASN A 114 2.07 -20.25 8.08
N SER A 115 1.86 -21.44 8.63
CA SER A 115 1.25 -22.56 7.90
C SER A 115 -0.24 -22.37 7.61
N SER A 116 -0.93 -21.47 8.31
CA SER A 116 -2.36 -21.22 8.10
C SER A 116 -2.60 -20.34 6.88
N SER A 117 -1.79 -19.30 6.70
CA SER A 117 -1.80 -18.44 5.51
C SER A 117 -0.95 -18.99 4.37
N SER A 118 -0.02 -19.91 4.68
CA SER A 118 1.03 -20.39 3.78
C SER A 118 2.00 -19.29 3.31
N LEU A 119 2.20 -18.24 4.12
CA LEU A 119 3.02 -17.08 3.82
C LEU A 119 4.13 -16.88 4.85
N TYR A 120 5.19 -16.18 4.45
CA TYR A 120 6.15 -15.58 5.39
C TYR A 120 5.64 -14.20 5.81
N GLU A 121 5.60 -13.96 7.13
CA GLU A 121 4.97 -12.79 7.72
C GLU A 121 5.95 -12.02 8.61
N TYR A 122 5.92 -10.68 8.52
CA TYR A 122 6.64 -9.79 9.42
C TYR A 122 5.78 -8.61 9.84
N ASN A 123 5.87 -8.22 11.11
CA ASN A 123 5.05 -7.18 11.70
C ASN A 123 5.89 -5.96 12.05
N ARG A 124 5.49 -4.79 11.56
CA ARG A 124 6.15 -3.52 11.90
C ARG A 124 5.16 -2.36 11.90
N SER A 125 5.37 -1.43 12.83
CA SER A 125 4.72 -0.12 12.84
C SER A 125 5.71 0.99 12.50
N PHE A 126 5.18 2.13 12.07
CA PHE A 126 5.99 3.31 11.78
C PHE A 126 5.42 4.54 12.48
N PRO A 127 6.27 5.39 13.09
CA PRO A 127 5.81 6.49 13.92
C PRO A 127 5.32 7.70 13.13
N SER A 128 5.59 7.75 11.83
CA SER A 128 5.26 8.90 10.98
C SER A 128 4.67 8.44 9.66
N PRO A 129 3.73 9.21 9.08
CA PRO A 129 3.26 8.95 7.73
C PRO A 129 4.38 9.23 6.73
N GLY A 130 4.41 8.49 5.62
CA GLY A 130 5.46 8.60 4.62
C GLY A 130 5.34 7.55 3.52
N VAL A 131 6.45 7.36 2.81
CA VAL A 131 6.65 6.23 1.89
C VAL A 131 7.81 5.41 2.43
N TYR A 132 7.53 4.15 2.79
CA TYR A 132 8.54 3.19 3.22
C TYR A 132 8.65 2.14 2.14
N SER A 133 9.82 2.08 1.53
CA SER A 133 10.16 1.05 0.56
C SER A 133 10.83 -0.10 1.28
N TRP A 134 10.54 -1.30 0.81
CA TRP A 134 11.05 -2.52 1.40
C TRP A 134 11.24 -3.59 0.33
N ASN A 135 12.11 -4.53 0.65
CA ASN A 135 12.44 -5.68 -0.16
C ASN A 135 12.45 -6.94 0.72
N VAL A 136 12.32 -8.09 0.07
CA VAL A 136 12.49 -9.40 0.73
C VAL A 136 13.50 -10.20 -0.05
N THR A 137 14.39 -10.87 0.68
CA THR A 137 15.28 -11.89 0.14
C THR A 137 14.94 -13.24 0.76
N CYS A 138 14.60 -14.22 -0.06
CA CYS A 138 14.34 -15.59 0.35
C CYS A 138 15.46 -16.51 -0.14
N ASN A 139 16.11 -17.19 0.80
CA ASN A 139 17.19 -18.14 0.56
C ASN A 139 16.78 -19.54 1.05
N ASN A 140 17.27 -20.58 0.38
CA ASN A 140 17.11 -21.95 0.82
C ASN A 140 18.35 -22.82 0.48
N SER A 141 18.46 -23.98 1.13
CA SER A 141 19.41 -25.05 0.75
C SER A 141 18.72 -26.31 0.24
N GLN A 142 17.47 -26.20 -0.23
CA GLN A 142 16.65 -27.31 -0.74
C GLN A 142 16.82 -27.53 -2.26
N GLY A 143 17.62 -26.69 -2.93
CA GLY A 143 17.86 -26.75 -4.37
C GLY A 143 16.92 -25.88 -5.21
N TYR A 144 16.10 -25.05 -4.56
CA TYR A 144 15.30 -24.03 -5.22
C TYR A 144 16.10 -22.74 -5.40
N GLU A 145 15.76 -21.92 -6.40
CA GLU A 145 16.46 -20.66 -6.67
C GLU A 145 16.15 -19.59 -5.62
N ASN A 146 17.20 -18.93 -5.11
CA ASN A 146 17.11 -17.83 -4.15
C ASN A 146 16.66 -16.56 -4.85
N LEU A 147 15.70 -15.83 -4.27
CA LEU A 147 15.09 -14.66 -4.90
C LEU A 147 15.16 -13.43 -3.99
N THR A 148 15.42 -12.28 -4.60
CA THR A 148 15.30 -10.95 -3.99
C THR A 148 14.38 -10.10 -4.86
N THR A 149 13.52 -9.31 -4.24
CA THR A 149 12.60 -8.40 -4.90
C THR A 149 12.85 -6.97 -4.48
#